data_AF-A0A177L1J4-F1
#
_entry.id   AF-A0A177L1J4-F1
#
_cell.length_a   1.000
_cell.length_b   1.000
_cell.length_c   1.000
_cell.angle_alpha   90.00
_cell.angle_beta   90.00
_cell.angle_gamma   90.00
#
_symmetry.space_group_name_H-M   'P 1'
#
loop_
_entity.id
_entity.type
_entity.pdbx_description
1 polymer ?
#
loop_
_entity_poly.entity_id
_entity_poly.type
_entity_poly.pdbx_seq_one_letter_code
_entity_poly.pdbx_strand_id
1 'polypeptide(L)'
;MLQGTCINNDILPAGEAFYLFPANDDYVYVSRFPRKSAHSDCFEKKYFQIKEEIKPISWPPEPPEPPKRAVEMGLNEVYAAKLIWCWEASKDRMDKEYYVIVRGSGIHVDYYPNPELEELLGSLPVHCFEKFRRNEAVTFMASEESVSEQAPEAVKFDEESSQFIEQLSLF
;
A
#
# COMPACT_ATOMS: atom_id res chain seq x y z
N MET A 1 17.71 -15.06 -4.07
CA MET A 1 17.10 -15.06 -5.44
C MET A 1 18.23 -14.99 -6.44
N LEU A 2 18.23 -15.81 -7.49
CA LEU A 2 19.32 -15.82 -8.46
C LEU A 2 19.05 -14.75 -9.52
N GLN A 3 20.08 -14.01 -9.92
CA GLN A 3 20.04 -13.25 -11.17
C GLN A 3 21.07 -13.79 -12.14
N GLY A 4 20.75 -13.75 -13.42
CA GLY A 4 21.70 -14.11 -14.46
C GLY A 4 21.42 -13.38 -15.77
N THR A 5 22.45 -13.31 -16.60
CA THR A 5 22.33 -12.78 -17.96
C THR A 5 22.17 -13.93 -18.94
N CYS A 6 21.26 -13.79 -19.89
CA CYS A 6 21.14 -14.78 -20.96
C CYS A 6 22.38 -14.71 -21.86
N ILE A 7 22.97 -15.87 -22.15
CA ILE A 7 24.13 -16.03 -23.02
C ILE A 7 23.68 -16.28 -24.46
N ASN A 8 22.48 -16.85 -24.65
CA ASN A 8 21.98 -17.25 -25.95
C ASN A 8 20.91 -16.27 -26.48
N ASN A 9 21.23 -15.55 -27.55
CA ASN A 9 20.36 -14.53 -28.15
C ASN A 9 19.13 -15.12 -28.86
N ASP A 10 19.13 -16.42 -29.15
CA ASP A 10 18.02 -17.10 -29.83
C ASP A 10 16.83 -17.35 -28.90
N ILE A 11 17.06 -17.30 -27.59
CA ILE A 11 16.05 -17.61 -26.56
C ILE A 11 15.56 -16.33 -25.90
N LEU A 12 16.50 -15.50 -25.45
CA LEU A 12 16.23 -14.20 -24.84
C LEU A 12 17.30 -13.21 -25.31
N PRO A 13 17.01 -11.90 -25.30
CA PRO A 13 17.99 -10.88 -25.67
C PRO A 13 19.29 -11.07 -24.88
N ALA A 14 20.37 -11.38 -25.59
CA ALA A 14 21.67 -11.63 -24.97
C ALA A 14 22.16 -10.35 -24.26
N GLY A 15 22.61 -10.50 -23.01
CA GLY A 15 23.06 -9.38 -22.19
C GLY A 15 21.98 -8.73 -21.31
N GLU A 16 20.69 -9.04 -21.46
CA GLU A 16 19.68 -8.63 -20.49
C GLU A 16 19.82 -9.43 -19.18
N ALA A 17 19.65 -8.74 -18.05
CA ALA A 17 19.63 -9.36 -16.73
C ALA A 17 18.22 -9.82 -16.38
N PHE A 18 18.09 -11.08 -15.97
CA PHE A 18 16.83 -11.67 -15.56
C PHE A 18 16.92 -12.24 -14.14
N TYR A 19 15.77 -12.26 -13.47
CA TYR A 19 15.55 -13.00 -12.22
C TYR A 19 15.29 -14.46 -12.55
N LEU A 20 16.09 -15.33 -11.95
CA LEU A 20 16.05 -16.78 -12.13
C LEU A 20 15.48 -17.42 -10.86
N PHE A 21 14.39 -18.16 -11.01
CA PHE A 21 13.79 -18.97 -9.95
C PHE A 21 14.04 -20.44 -10.24
N PRO A 22 14.47 -21.25 -9.26
CA PRO A 22 14.69 -22.68 -9.49
C PRO A 22 13.35 -23.36 -9.83
N ALA A 23 13.32 -24.06 -10.97
CA ALA A 23 12.23 -24.97 -11.32
C ALA A 23 12.59 -26.39 -10.88
N ASN A 24 13.72 -26.88 -11.41
CA ASN A 24 14.37 -28.16 -11.10
C ASN A 24 15.90 -27.95 -11.09
N ASP A 25 16.69 -29.01 -10.92
CA ASP A 25 18.16 -28.91 -10.88
C ASP A 25 18.76 -28.31 -12.18
N ASP A 26 18.17 -28.63 -13.33
CA ASP A 26 18.64 -28.20 -14.65
C ASP A 26 17.86 -27.03 -15.26
N TYR A 27 16.70 -26.69 -14.69
CA TYR A 27 15.77 -25.71 -15.26
C TYR A 27 15.50 -24.56 -14.31
N VAL A 28 15.40 -23.36 -14.89
CA VAL A 28 15.10 -22.11 -14.19
C VAL A 28 13.93 -21.40 -14.85
N TYR A 29 13.00 -20.95 -14.03
CA TYR A 29 11.99 -19.98 -14.46
C TYR A 29 12.63 -18.60 -14.56
N VAL A 30 12.35 -17.90 -15.64
CA VAL A 30 12.95 -16.60 -15.93
C VAL A 30 11.89 -15.53 -15.81
N SER A 31 12.20 -14.45 -15.10
CA SER A 31 11.34 -13.27 -14.98
C SER A 31 12.15 -11.99 -15.11
N ARG A 32 11.51 -10.95 -15.64
CA ARG A 32 12.00 -9.56 -15.54
C ARG A 32 11.70 -8.93 -14.18
N PHE A 33 10.86 -9.56 -13.36
CA PHE A 33 10.44 -9.03 -12.06
C PHE A 33 10.96 -9.91 -10.91
N PRO A 34 11.22 -9.32 -9.74
CA PRO A 34 11.68 -10.04 -8.54
C PRO A 34 10.56 -10.83 -7.84
N ARG A 35 9.64 -11.47 -8.59
CA ARG A 35 8.52 -12.25 -8.02
C ARG A 35 8.28 -13.54 -8.80
N LYS A 36 8.18 -14.67 -8.07
CA LYS A 36 8.05 -16.01 -8.66
C LYS A 36 6.79 -16.18 -9.53
N SER A 37 5.70 -15.48 -9.21
CA SER A 37 4.43 -15.54 -9.94
C SER A 37 4.42 -14.79 -11.27
N ALA A 38 5.48 -14.03 -11.59
CA ALA A 38 5.58 -13.28 -12.85
C ALA A 38 6.69 -13.84 -13.75
N HIS A 39 6.97 -15.14 -13.68
CA HIS A 39 7.87 -15.77 -14.64
C HIS A 39 7.26 -15.74 -16.03
N SER A 40 8.11 -15.51 -17.03
CA SER A 40 7.73 -15.51 -18.44
C SER A 40 7.70 -16.95 -18.97
N ASP A 41 8.78 -17.69 -18.74
CA ASP A 41 8.93 -19.06 -19.22
C ASP A 41 10.00 -19.83 -18.42
N CYS A 42 10.19 -21.10 -18.73
CA CYS A 42 11.15 -22.02 -18.12
C CYS A 42 12.24 -22.41 -19.12
N PHE A 43 13.50 -22.24 -18.74
CA PHE A 43 14.65 -22.50 -19.61
C PHE A 43 15.73 -23.29 -18.89
N GLU A 44 16.60 -23.96 -19.66
CA GLU A 44 17.74 -24.65 -19.09
C GLU A 44 18.76 -23.67 -18.50
N LYS A 45 19.29 -24.01 -17.33
CA LYS A 45 20.25 -23.20 -16.58
C LYS A 45 21.53 -22.91 -17.38
N LYS A 46 21.91 -23.79 -18.32
CA LYS A 46 23.08 -23.65 -19.19
C LYS A 46 23.07 -22.41 -20.08
N TYR A 47 21.88 -21.84 -20.36
CA TYR A 47 21.74 -20.64 -21.17
C TYR A 47 21.95 -19.34 -20.38
N PHE A 48 22.18 -19.43 -19.06
CA PHE A 48 22.31 -18.26 -18.19
C PHE A 48 23.66 -18.26 -17.49
N GLN A 49 24.31 -17.11 -17.51
CA GLN A 49 25.44 -16.82 -16.63
C GLN A 49 24.90 -16.22 -15.34
N ILE A 50 24.84 -17.03 -14.28
CA ILE A 50 24.34 -16.62 -12.96
C ILE A 50 25.36 -15.66 -12.36
N LYS A 51 24.96 -14.40 -12.12
CA LYS A 51 25.88 -13.33 -11.70
C LYS A 51 25.96 -13.12 -10.20
N GLU A 52 24.92 -13.41 -9.42
CA GLU A 52 25.01 -13.46 -7.96
C GLU A 52 23.67 -13.87 -7.35
N GLU A 53 23.74 -14.36 -6.12
CA GLU A 53 22.57 -14.50 -5.25
C GLU A 53 22.22 -13.11 -4.70
N ILE A 54 21.25 -12.45 -5.34
CA ILE A 54 20.66 -11.25 -4.74
C ILE A 54 19.90 -11.72 -3.51
N LYS A 55 20.45 -11.38 -2.34
CA LYS A 55 19.66 -11.34 -1.12
C LYS A 55 18.54 -10.35 -1.37
N PRO A 56 17.26 -10.77 -1.36
CA PRO A 56 16.19 -9.79 -1.37
C PRO A 56 16.45 -8.86 -0.20
N ILE A 57 16.47 -7.55 -0.45
CA ILE A 57 16.37 -6.56 0.61
C ILE A 57 15.00 -6.84 1.21
N SER A 58 14.94 -7.65 2.26
CA SER A 58 13.69 -7.96 2.92
C SER A 58 13.24 -6.66 3.55
N TRP A 59 12.26 -6.01 2.92
CA TRP A 59 11.60 -4.87 3.53
C TRP A 59 11.18 -5.29 4.95
N PRO A 60 11.46 -4.47 5.98
CA PRO A 60 11.18 -4.86 7.34
C PRO A 60 9.69 -5.21 7.48
N PRO A 61 9.35 -6.29 8.21
CA PRO A 61 7.96 -6.62 8.47
C PRO A 61 7.29 -5.42 9.13
N GLU A 62 5.99 -5.26 8.86
CA GLU A 62 5.19 -4.23 9.50
C GLU A 62 5.32 -4.34 11.03
N PRO A 63 5.55 -3.22 11.73
CA PRO A 63 5.61 -3.24 13.19
C PRO A 63 4.33 -3.86 13.74
N PRO A 64 4.42 -4.74 14.75
CA PRO A 64 3.25 -5.39 15.30
C PRO A 64 2.29 -4.33 15.87
N GLU A 65 1.00 -4.51 15.60
CA GLU A 65 -0.04 -3.67 16.20
C GLU A 65 0.15 -3.66 17.73
N PRO A 66 0.32 -2.47 18.35
CA PRO A 66 0.38 -2.40 19.80
C PRO A 66 -0.95 -2.94 20.36
N PRO A 67 -0.92 -3.57 21.54
CA PRO A 67 -2.14 -4.04 22.18
C PRO A 67 -3.16 -2.90 22.25
N LYS A 68 -4.33 -3.14 21.65
CA LYS A 68 -5.45 -2.20 21.45
C LYS A 68 -5.46 -1.04 22.45
N ARG A 69 -5.41 0.19 21.92
CA ARG A 69 -5.64 1.48 22.60
C ARG A 69 -4.45 2.13 23.33
N ALA A 70 -3.20 1.84 22.96
CA ALA A 70 -2.05 2.51 23.59
C ALA A 70 -1.99 4.03 23.32
N VAL A 71 -2.65 4.53 22.26
CA VAL A 71 -2.72 5.96 21.99
C VAL A 71 -4.18 6.39 22.06
N GLU A 72 -4.58 6.97 23.19
CA GLU A 72 -5.88 7.65 23.37
C GLU A 72 -5.88 8.96 22.55
N MET A 73 -5.83 8.84 21.23
CA MET A 73 -6.00 9.99 20.35
C MET A 73 -7.47 10.37 20.29
N GLY A 74 -7.75 11.67 20.42
CA GLY A 74 -9.08 12.20 20.22
C GLY A 74 -9.54 12.01 18.77
N LEU A 75 -10.79 11.61 18.60
CA LEU A 75 -11.42 11.53 17.28
C LEU A 75 -11.46 12.94 16.65
N ASN A 76 -11.15 13.03 15.36
CA ASN A 76 -11.11 14.29 14.59
C ASN A 76 -10.14 15.36 15.12
N GLU A 77 -9.17 14.97 15.95
CA GLU A 77 -8.09 15.86 16.38
C GLU A 77 -6.87 15.70 15.45
N VAL A 78 -6.17 16.82 15.21
CA VAL A 78 -4.96 16.85 14.39
C VAL A 78 -3.73 16.62 15.26
N TYR A 79 -2.89 15.67 14.86
CA TYR A 79 -1.62 15.38 15.50
C TYR A 79 -0.49 15.51 14.48
N ALA A 80 0.67 16.02 14.88
CA ALA A 80 1.91 15.83 14.14
C ALA A 80 2.53 14.49 14.56
N ALA A 81 2.86 13.63 13.60
CA ALA A 81 3.46 12.32 13.87
C ALA A 81 4.51 11.99 12.82
N LYS A 82 5.53 11.23 13.21
CA LYS A 82 6.62 10.80 12.33
C LYS A 82 6.28 9.44 11.74
N LEU A 83 6.32 9.30 10.42
CA LEU A 83 6.09 8.02 9.74
C LEU A 83 7.30 7.09 9.92
N ILE A 84 7.12 5.98 10.63
CA ILE A 84 8.19 5.00 10.93
C ILE A 84 8.15 3.77 10.04
N TRP A 85 7.00 3.46 9.44
CA TRP A 85 6.88 2.33 8.53
C TRP A 85 5.87 2.61 7.43
N CYS A 86 6.21 2.23 6.20
CA CYS A 86 5.27 2.19 5.08
C CYS A 86 5.65 1.05 4.12
N TRP A 87 4.83 0.84 3.10
CA TRP A 87 5.13 -0.07 2.00
C TRP A 87 6.41 0.34 1.25
N GLU A 88 7.13 -0.62 0.69
CA GLU A 88 8.39 -0.41 -0.06
C GLU A 88 8.25 0.64 -1.18
N ALA A 89 7.11 0.66 -1.88
CA ALA A 89 6.82 1.62 -2.93
C ALA A 89 6.81 3.09 -2.44
N SER A 90 6.63 3.31 -1.14
CA SER A 90 6.51 4.62 -0.51
C SER A 90 7.71 4.97 0.37
N LYS A 91 8.84 4.25 0.25
CA LYS A 91 10.03 4.42 1.09
C LYS A 91 10.53 5.86 1.23
N ASP A 92 10.35 6.68 0.18
CA ASP A 92 10.80 8.09 0.16
C ASP A 92 10.01 8.97 1.14
N ARG A 93 8.91 8.45 1.69
CA ARG A 93 8.05 9.11 2.69
C ARG A 93 8.44 8.75 4.12
N MET A 94 9.22 7.70 4.34
CA MET A 94 9.64 7.32 5.69
C MET A 94 10.49 8.41 6.35
N ASP A 95 10.49 8.40 7.68
CA ASP A 95 11.24 9.31 8.53
C ASP A 95 10.85 10.80 8.45
N LYS A 96 9.74 11.11 7.79
CA LYS A 96 9.18 12.46 7.70
C LYS A 96 8.05 12.67 8.70
N GLU A 97 7.87 13.91 9.10
CA GLU A 97 6.74 14.33 9.93
C GLU A 97 5.54 14.66 9.02
N TYR A 98 4.37 14.18 9.44
CA TYR A 98 3.10 14.38 8.77
C TYR A 98 2.04 14.79 9.79
N TYR A 99 0.98 15.41 9.31
CA TYR A 99 -0.20 15.72 10.11
C TYR A 99 -1.20 14.59 9.95
N VAL A 100 -1.64 14.01 11.05
CA VAL A 100 -2.49 12.83 11.09
C VAL A 100 -3.79 13.13 11.81
N ILE A 101 -4.89 12.56 11.30
CA ILE A 101 -6.22 12.65 11.90
C ILE A 101 -6.79 11.26 12.06
N VAL A 102 -7.31 11.02 13.25
CA VAL A 102 -8.03 9.79 13.56
C VAL A 102 -9.49 9.94 13.14
N ARG A 103 -9.95 9.05 12.26
CA ARG A 103 -11.36 8.95 11.88
C ARG A 103 -11.93 7.58 12.28
N GLY A 104 -13.20 7.57 12.66
CA GLY A 104 -13.95 6.34 12.92
C GLY A 104 -13.41 5.51 14.10
N SER A 105 -12.93 4.30 13.82
CA SER A 105 -12.62 3.27 14.83
C SER A 105 -11.33 3.50 15.62
N GLY A 106 -10.52 4.49 15.27
CA GLY A 106 -9.25 4.76 15.94
C GLY A 106 -8.09 3.83 15.54
N ILE A 107 -8.28 2.99 14.53
CA ILE A 107 -7.28 2.00 14.08
C ILE A 107 -6.39 2.58 12.97
N HIS A 108 -6.98 3.40 12.10
CA HIS A 108 -6.30 4.05 10.99
C HIS A 108 -6.30 5.57 11.17
N VAL A 109 -5.28 6.20 10.63
CA VAL A 109 -5.16 7.65 10.55
C VAL A 109 -4.96 8.09 9.11
N ASP A 110 -5.64 9.17 8.77
CA ASP A 110 -5.45 9.88 7.52
C ASP A 110 -4.29 10.86 7.70
N TYR A 111 -3.31 10.85 6.79
CA TYR A 111 -2.11 11.67 6.92
C TYR A 111 -1.93 12.65 5.76
N TYR A 112 -1.38 13.81 6.10
CA TYR A 112 -1.32 15.03 5.27
C TYR A 112 0.07 15.66 5.35
N PRO A 113 0.53 16.36 4.30
CA PRO A 113 1.82 17.05 4.31
C PRO A 113 1.75 18.36 5.11
N ASN A 114 0.56 18.98 5.20
CA ASN A 114 0.33 20.30 5.76
C ASN A 114 -0.70 20.25 6.90
N PRO A 115 -0.64 21.21 7.85
CA PRO A 115 -1.60 21.27 8.95
C PRO A 115 -3.01 21.66 8.49
N GLU A 116 -3.14 22.26 7.31
CA GLU A 116 -4.41 22.71 6.70
C GLU A 116 -5.19 21.58 6.00
N LEU A 117 -4.62 20.36 5.96
CA LEU A 117 -5.28 19.13 5.47
C LEU A 117 -5.71 19.16 3.99
N GLU A 118 -5.05 19.98 3.17
CA GLU A 118 -5.44 20.21 1.77
C GLU A 118 -5.17 19.00 0.85
N GLU A 119 -4.17 18.16 1.16
CA GLU A 119 -3.77 17.02 0.33
C GLU A 119 -3.68 15.71 1.13
N LEU A 120 -4.71 14.87 1.00
CA LEU A 120 -4.69 13.53 1.61
C LEU A 120 -3.65 12.65 0.92
N LEU A 121 -2.60 12.25 1.63
CA LEU A 121 -1.57 11.34 1.12
C LEU A 121 -1.98 9.87 1.20
N GLY A 122 -2.90 9.56 2.12
CA GLY A 122 -3.49 8.24 2.30
C GLY A 122 -3.95 7.99 3.73
N SER A 123 -4.34 6.74 3.99
CA SER A 123 -4.72 6.25 5.31
C SER A 123 -3.80 5.10 5.71
N LEU A 124 -3.23 5.15 6.91
CA LEU A 124 -2.30 4.15 7.41
C LEU A 124 -2.66 3.78 8.86
N PRO A 125 -2.32 2.56 9.31
CA PRO A 125 -2.50 2.18 10.70
C PRO A 125 -1.75 3.11 11.66
N VAL A 126 -2.31 3.33 12.84
CA VAL A 126 -1.72 4.22 13.86
C VAL A 126 -0.29 3.81 14.22
N HIS A 127 -0.01 2.51 14.30
CA HIS A 127 1.31 1.98 14.68
C HIS A 127 2.39 2.18 13.62
N CYS A 128 2.03 2.64 12.42
CA CYS A 128 2.99 3.05 11.41
C CYS A 128 3.58 4.44 11.71
N PHE A 129 3.10 5.14 12.74
CA PHE A 129 3.58 6.45 13.16
C PHE A 129 4.10 6.45 14.61
N GLU A 130 5.01 7.37 14.89
CA GLU A 130 5.59 7.59 16.22
C GLU A 130 5.55 9.09 16.59
N LYS A 131 5.74 9.39 17.88
CA LYS A 131 5.92 10.76 18.40
C LYS A 131 4.74 11.69 18.11
N PHE A 132 3.52 11.18 18.31
CA PHE A 132 2.30 11.98 18.21
C PHE A 132 2.37 13.21 19.12
N ARG A 133 2.27 14.40 18.52
CA ARG A 133 2.15 15.70 19.19
C ARG A 133 0.84 16.33 18.77
N ARG A 134 -0.05 16.58 19.73
CA ARG A 134 -1.31 17.28 19.44
C ARG A 134 -1.01 18.65 18.88
N ASN A 135 -1.64 19.00 17.77
CA ASN A 135 -1.52 20.30 17.16
C ASN A 135 -2.79 21.11 17.48
N GLU A 136 -2.73 21.97 18.50
CA GLU A 136 -3.88 22.75 18.99
C GLU A 136 -4.36 23.83 18.01
N ALA A 137 -3.59 24.09 16.94
CA ALA A 137 -3.88 25.13 15.96
C ALA A 137 -5.04 24.80 15.00
N VAL A 138 -5.44 23.53 14.88
CA VAL A 138 -6.46 23.08 13.93
C VAL A 138 -7.44 22.14 14.62
N THR A 139 -8.30 22.70 15.46
CA THR A 139 -9.48 21.98 15.95
C THR A 139 -10.47 21.89 14.79
N PHE A 140 -10.61 20.71 14.20
CA PHE A 140 -11.73 20.46 13.30
C PHE A 140 -12.98 20.42 14.17
N MET A 141 -13.67 21.55 14.28
CA MET A 141 -14.99 21.55 14.90
C MET A 141 -15.85 20.59 14.10
N ALA A 142 -16.36 19.56 14.79
CA ALA A 142 -17.52 18.83 14.33
C ALA A 142 -18.59 19.87 14.00
N SER A 143 -18.84 20.08 12.71
CA SER A 143 -20.00 20.84 12.27
C SER A 143 -21.21 19.91 12.38
N GLU A 144 -21.66 19.69 13.61
CA GLU A 144 -23.05 19.35 13.86
C GLU A 144 -23.87 20.64 13.97
N GLU A 145 -25.04 20.59 13.34
CA GLU A 145 -26.21 21.49 13.44
C GLU A 145 -26.22 22.84 12.71
N SER A 146 -26.97 22.87 11.60
CA SER A 146 -28.36 23.32 11.71
C SER A 146 -29.25 22.63 10.67
N VAL A 147 -30.25 21.90 11.17
CA VAL A 147 -31.46 21.51 10.42
C VAL A 147 -32.08 22.79 9.84
N SER A 148 -32.25 22.84 8.51
CA SER A 148 -33.28 23.66 7.89
C SER A 148 -34.18 22.71 7.10
N GLU A 149 -35.35 22.48 7.67
CA GLU A 149 -36.51 21.90 7.04
C GLU A 149 -36.82 22.68 5.75
N GLN A 150 -36.61 22.06 4.59
CA GLN A 150 -37.22 22.52 3.35
C GLN A 150 -37.68 21.32 2.55
N ALA A 151 -38.97 21.34 2.25
CA ALA A 151 -39.76 20.28 1.67
C ALA A 151 -39.18 19.75 0.35
N PRO A 152 -39.34 18.44 0.04
CA PRO A 152 -38.89 17.88 -1.23
C PRO A 152 -39.84 18.29 -2.36
N GLU A 153 -39.36 19.14 -3.27
CA GLU A 153 -39.97 19.31 -4.59
C GLU A 153 -39.61 18.10 -5.46
N ALA A 154 -40.64 17.39 -5.90
CA ALA A 154 -40.55 16.09 -6.54
C ALA A 154 -39.79 16.15 -7.88
N VAL A 155 -38.57 15.60 -7.89
CA VAL A 155 -37.91 15.20 -9.14
C VAL A 155 -38.30 13.75 -9.42
N LYS A 156 -39.18 13.58 -10.41
CA LYS A 156 -39.52 12.29 -10.98
C LYS A 156 -38.28 11.70 -11.66
N PHE A 157 -37.88 10.51 -11.26
CA PHE A 157 -36.99 9.66 -12.05
C PHE A 157 -37.65 8.29 -12.16
N ASP A 158 -37.88 7.88 -13.40
CA ASP A 158 -38.60 6.68 -13.79
C ASP A 158 -37.94 5.41 -13.24
N GLU A 159 -38.79 4.53 -12.71
CA GLU A 159 -38.54 3.11 -12.56
C GLU A 159 -38.18 2.49 -13.91
N GLU A 160 -37.04 1.80 -13.98
CA GLU A 160 -36.92 0.42 -14.48
C GLU A 160 -35.45 0.04 -14.68
N SER A 161 -34.92 -0.79 -13.77
CA SER A 161 -34.14 -2.01 -14.10
C SER A 161 -33.53 -2.60 -12.84
N SER A 162 -34.41 -3.19 -12.01
CA SER A 162 -33.99 -4.37 -11.24
C SER A 162 -33.68 -5.48 -12.24
N GLN A 163 -32.40 -5.84 -12.38
CA GLN A 163 -32.00 -7.21 -12.68
C GLN A 163 -30.49 -7.43 -12.48
N PHE A 164 -30.21 -8.36 -11.58
CA PHE A 164 -29.06 -9.28 -11.58
C PHE A 164 -27.67 -8.71 -11.27
N ILE A 165 -27.36 -8.63 -9.97
CA ILE A 165 -25.99 -8.85 -9.49
C ILE A 165 -25.87 -10.35 -9.21
N GLU A 166 -25.36 -11.11 -10.19
CA GLU A 166 -24.91 -12.48 -9.97
C GLU A 166 -23.63 -12.45 -9.13
N GLN A 167 -23.76 -12.91 -7.88
CA GLN A 167 -22.64 -13.24 -7.02
C GLN A 167 -21.85 -14.40 -7.65
N LEU A 168 -20.62 -14.13 -8.08
CA LEU A 168 -19.65 -15.18 -8.39
C LEU A 168 -19.17 -15.83 -7.09
N SER A 169 -19.87 -16.86 -6.63
CA SER A 169 -19.28 -17.89 -5.75
C SER A 169 -18.78 -19.04 -6.61
N LEU A 170 -17.46 -19.11 -6.81
CA LEU A 170 -16.78 -20.34 -7.20
C LEU A 170 -16.49 -21.10 -5.90
N PHE A 171 -17.18 -22.21 -5.66
CA PHE A 171 -16.69 -23.49 -5.10
C PHE A 171 -17.85 -24.46 -4.92
#